data_AF-A0A942LKG9-F1
#
_entry.id   AF-A0A942LKG9-F1
#
_cell.length_a   1.000
_cell.length_b   1.000
_cell.length_c   1.000
_cell.angle_alpha   90.00
_cell.angle_beta   90.00
_cell.angle_gamma   90.00
#
_symmetry.space_group_name_H-M   'P 1'
#
loop_
_entity.id
_entity.type
_entity.pdbx_description
1 polymer ?
#
loop_
_entity_poly.entity_id
_entity_poly.type
_entity_poly.pdbx_seq_one_letter_code
_entity_poly.pdbx_strand_id
1 'polypeptide(L)'
;MREHLQAVARSTGRTPPELQVPPLPAACQGVWHLFLELHARRGSNGFGPAPIDEARLCCWQQLHRTQLSPWEVDTIFLLDGVWLRCMHQQQSKPGQQRKT
;
A
#
# COMPACT_ATOMS: atom_id res chain seq x y z
N MET A 1 11.27 11.50 -7.30
CA MET A 1 11.98 10.40 -8.02
C MET A 1 11.03 9.67 -8.97
N ARG A 2 9.95 9.03 -8.49
CA ARG A 2 8.97 8.32 -9.35
C ARG A 2 8.27 9.22 -10.38
N GLU A 3 7.86 10.43 -9.99
CA GLU A 3 7.22 11.41 -10.89
C GLU A 3 8.15 11.84 -12.02
N HIS A 4 9.45 11.98 -11.73
CA HIS A 4 10.46 12.29 -12.74
C HIS A 4 10.60 11.15 -13.76
N LEU A 5 10.65 9.89 -13.30
CA LEU A 5 10.69 8.73 -14.19
C LEU A 5 9.42 8.61 -15.05
N GLN A 6 8.25 8.94 -14.49
CA GLN A 6 6.99 8.97 -15.24
C GLN A 6 6.97 10.10 -16.28
N ALA A 7 7.53 11.27 -15.97
CA ALA A 7 7.68 12.37 -16.91
C ALA A 7 8.62 11.99 -18.08
N VAL A 8 9.75 11.33 -17.78
CA VAL A 8 10.68 10.78 -18.79
C VAL A 8 9.98 9.74 -19.67
N ALA A 9 9.15 8.86 -19.11
CA ALA A 9 8.40 7.88 -19.88
C ALA A 9 7.41 8.53 -20.87
N ARG A 10 6.72 9.60 -20.44
CA ARG A 10 5.80 10.37 -21.29
C ARG A 10 6.51 11.10 -22.42
N SER A 11 7.70 11.65 -22.18
CA SER A 11 8.45 12.41 -23.19
C SER A 11 9.23 11.54 -24.17
N THR A 12 9.69 10.36 -23.73
CA THR A 12 10.54 9.47 -24.55
C THR A 12 9.77 8.31 -25.19
N GLY A 13 8.53 8.05 -24.76
CA GLY A 13 7.72 6.92 -25.23
C GLY A 13 8.24 5.54 -24.78
N ARG A 14 9.29 5.49 -23.96
CA ARG A 14 9.87 4.25 -23.42
C ARG A 14 9.70 4.23 -21.91
N THR A 15 9.26 3.10 -21.37
CA THR A 15 9.18 2.90 -19.91
C THR A 15 10.56 2.61 -19.35
N PRO A 16 11.13 3.48 -18.49
CA PRO A 16 12.39 3.22 -17.80
C PRO A 16 12.36 1.86 -17.05
N PRO A 17 13.47 1.12 -16.99
CA PRO A 17 13.56 -0.14 -16.26
C PRO A 17 13.06 -0.06 -14.81
N GLU A 18 13.30 1.08 -14.15
CA GLU A 18 12.88 1.34 -12.77
C GLU A 18 11.36 1.50 -12.61
N LEU A 19 10.63 1.68 -13.72
CA LEU A 19 9.17 1.70 -13.76
C LEU A 19 8.57 0.37 -14.23
N GLN A 20 9.40 -0.61 -14.62
CA GLN A 20 8.95 -1.96 -14.91
C GLN A 20 8.68 -2.69 -13.60
N VAL A 21 7.40 -2.80 -13.25
CA VAL A 21 6.96 -3.54 -12.07
C VAL A 21 6.51 -4.92 -12.54
N PRO A 22 7.07 -6.02 -11.98
CA PRO A 22 6.58 -7.35 -12.33
C PRO A 22 5.09 -7.49 -11.96
N PRO A 23 4.32 -8.28 -12.72
CA PRO A 23 2.93 -8.51 -12.38
C PRO A 23 2.83 -9.17 -11.00
N LEU A 24 1.78 -8.82 -10.26
CA LEU A 24 1.49 -9.46 -8.99
C LEU A 24 1.22 -10.96 -9.22
N PRO A 25 1.91 -11.88 -8.51
CA PRO A 25 1.62 -13.30 -8.60
C PRO A 25 0.15 -13.59 -8.31
N ALA A 26 -0.47 -14.50 -9.06
CA ALA A 26 -1.89 -14.82 -8.93
C ALA A 26 -2.29 -15.19 -7.49
N ALA A 27 -1.44 -15.95 -6.79
CA ALA A 27 -1.65 -16.34 -5.40
C ALA A 27 -1.73 -15.14 -4.42
N CYS A 28 -1.12 -14.00 -4.77
CA CYS A 28 -1.13 -12.80 -3.93
C CYS A 28 -2.30 -11.85 -4.24
N GLN A 29 -3.06 -12.09 -5.32
CA GLN A 29 -4.14 -11.17 -5.73
C GLN A 29 -5.25 -11.07 -4.68
N GLY A 30 -5.64 -12.20 -4.07
CA GLY A 30 -6.67 -12.23 -3.02
C GLY A 30 -6.27 -11.39 -1.82
N VAL A 31 -5.06 -11.62 -1.29
CA VAL A 31 -4.50 -10.87 -0.15
C VAL A 31 -4.35 -9.40 -0.47
N TRP A 32 -3.90 -9.06 -1.69
CA TRP A 32 -3.77 -7.67 -2.12
C TRP A 32 -5.12 -6.95 -2.18
N HIS A 33 -6.15 -7.58 -2.75
CA HIS A 33 -7.50 -7.00 -2.76
C HIS A 33 -8.07 -6.84 -1.37
N LEU A 34 -7.88 -7.83 -0.49
CA LEU A 34 -8.27 -7.74 0.91
C LEU A 34 -7.59 -6.55 1.61
N PHE A 35 -6.28 -6.39 1.43
CA PHE A 35 -5.56 -5.24 1.99
C PHE A 35 -6.16 -3.92 1.52
N LEU A 36 -6.44 -3.77 0.22
CA LEU A 36 -7.05 -2.55 -0.32
C LEU A 36 -8.46 -2.30 0.24
N GLU A 37 -9.26 -3.35 0.40
CA GLU A 37 -10.60 -3.25 1.00
C GLU A 37 -10.53 -2.76 2.45
N LEU A 38 -9.68 -3.39 3.27
CA LEU A 38 -9.48 -3.00 4.66
C LEU A 38 -8.89 -1.60 4.78
N HIS A 39 -7.96 -1.26 3.89
CA HIS A 39 -7.33 0.05 3.82
C HIS A 39 -8.35 1.16 3.53
N ALA A 40 -9.26 0.94 2.57
CA ALA A 40 -10.30 1.91 2.22
C ALA A 40 -11.29 2.20 3.37
N ARG A 41 -11.45 1.23 4.28
CA ARG A 41 -12.34 1.35 5.46
C ARG A 41 -11.58 1.75 6.74
N ARG A 42 -10.29 2.12 6.63
CA ARG A 42 -9.50 2.45 7.81
C ARG A 42 -9.93 3.77 8.42
N GLY A 43 -9.97 3.79 9.75
CA GLY A 43 -10.22 5.01 10.51
C GLY A 43 -8.98 5.88 10.65
N SER A 44 -9.13 7.01 11.33
CA SER A 44 -8.04 7.89 11.77
C SER A 44 -8.06 7.97 13.29
N ASN A 45 -6.88 8.05 13.92
CA ASN A 45 -6.74 8.20 15.37
C ASN A 45 -6.39 9.64 15.79
N GLY A 46 -6.63 10.62 14.91
CA GLY A 46 -6.32 12.04 15.15
C GLY A 46 -4.86 12.42 14.88
N PHE A 47 -3.93 11.47 14.88
CA PHE A 47 -2.51 11.67 14.51
C PHE A 47 -2.14 11.05 13.16
N GLY A 48 -3.11 10.44 12.49
CA GLY A 48 -2.94 9.84 11.19
C GLY A 48 -3.87 8.64 10.97
N PRO A 49 -3.68 7.92 9.85
CA PRO A 49 -4.39 6.69 9.58
C PRO A 49 -4.14 5.65 10.67
N ALA A 50 -5.21 5.05 11.19
CA ALA A 50 -5.10 4.01 12.20
C ALA A 50 -4.64 2.68 11.57
N PRO A 51 -3.70 1.94 12.19
CA PRO A 51 -3.24 0.64 11.70
C PRO A 51 -4.41 -0.35 11.52
N ILE A 52 -4.25 -1.29 10.60
CA ILE A 52 -5.16 -2.44 10.51
C ILE A 52 -4.85 -3.34 11.71
N ASP A 53 -5.87 -3.65 12.51
CA ASP A 53 -5.76 -4.46 13.71
C ASP A 53 -6.39 -5.85 13.53
N GLU A 54 -6.08 -6.75 14.47
CA GLU A 54 -6.61 -8.12 14.48
C GLU A 54 -8.14 -8.15 14.62
N ALA A 55 -8.71 -7.22 15.38
CA ALA A 55 -10.16 -7.12 15.54
C ALA A 55 -10.86 -6.87 14.20
N ARG A 56 -10.33 -5.97 13.37
CA ARG A 56 -10.89 -5.71 12.04
C ARG A 56 -10.76 -6.92 11.12
N LEU A 57 -9.64 -7.64 11.15
CA LEU A 57 -9.50 -8.90 10.40
C LEU A 57 -10.50 -9.95 10.86
N CYS A 58 -10.64 -10.12 12.17
CA CYS A 58 -11.58 -11.08 12.75
C CYS A 58 -13.03 -10.76 12.33
N CYS A 59 -13.44 -9.50 12.44
CA CYS A 59 -14.76 -9.05 11.99
C CYS A 59 -14.96 -9.27 10.49
N TRP A 60 -13.94 -8.99 9.66
CA TRP A 60 -14.00 -9.23 8.22
C TRP A 60 -14.18 -10.72 7.91
N GLN A 61 -13.40 -11.60 8.55
CA GLN A 61 -13.52 -13.05 8.39
C GLN A 61 -14.92 -13.56 8.77
N GLN A 62 -15.49 -13.03 9.84
CA GLN A 62 -16.84 -13.38 10.28
C GLN A 62 -17.92 -12.90 9.28
N LEU A 63 -17.83 -11.65 8.84
CA LEU A 63 -18.80 -11.06 7.90
C LEU A 63 -18.78 -11.79 6.54
N HIS A 64 -17.59 -12.11 6.04
CA HIS A 64 -17.38 -12.77 4.75
C HIS A 64 -17.39 -14.30 4.85
N ARG A 65 -17.58 -14.87 6.05
CA ARG A 65 -17.54 -16.31 6.32
C ARG A 65 -16.31 -17.00 5.72
N THR A 66 -15.18 -16.31 5.76
CA THR A 66 -13.92 -16.73 5.14
C THR A 66 -12.85 -16.82 6.23
N GLN A 67 -12.08 -17.90 6.26
CA GLN A 67 -10.93 -18.03 7.14
C GLN A 67 -9.66 -17.77 6.34
N LEU A 68 -8.88 -16.79 6.78
CA LEU A 68 -7.55 -16.54 6.22
C LEU A 68 -6.59 -17.53 6.84
N SER A 69 -5.66 -18.01 6.02
CA SER A 69 -4.53 -18.79 6.49
C SER A 69 -3.50 -17.88 7.19
N PRO A 70 -2.63 -18.45 8.05
CA PRO A 70 -1.69 -17.64 8.84
C PRO A 70 -0.81 -16.72 7.99
N TRP A 71 -0.30 -17.20 6.85
CA TRP A 71 0.56 -16.39 5.99
C TRP A 71 -0.17 -15.21 5.34
N GLU A 72 -1.48 -15.33 5.08
CA GLU A 72 -2.29 -14.25 4.52
C GLU A 72 -2.47 -13.13 5.55
N VAL A 73 -2.78 -13.51 6.80
CA VAL A 73 -2.88 -12.58 7.93
C VAL A 73 -1.57 -11.82 8.13
N ASP A 74 -0.46 -12.55 8.20
CA ASP A 74 0.88 -11.95 8.35
C ASP A 74 1.19 -11.00 7.20
N THR A 75 0.82 -11.38 5.97
CA THR A 75 1.04 -10.55 4.77
C THR A 75 0.27 -9.23 4.86
N ILE A 76 -0.98 -9.25 5.32
CA ILE A 76 -1.78 -8.02 5.50
C ILE A 76 -1.08 -7.07 6.49
N PHE A 77 -0.63 -7.57 7.64
CA PHE A 77 0.06 -6.74 8.62
C PHE A 77 1.40 -6.21 8.12
N LEU A 78 2.16 -7.02 7.38
CA LEU A 78 3.40 -6.59 6.74
C LEU A 78 3.15 -5.47 5.73
N LEU A 79 2.14 -5.61 4.88
CA LEU A 79 1.75 -4.58 3.90
C LEU A 79 1.35 -3.27 4.59
N ASP A 80 0.53 -3.34 5.65
CA ASP A 80 0.13 -2.15 6.40
C ASP A 80 1.33 -1.46 7.06
N GLY A 81 2.23 -2.23 7.66
CA GLY A 81 3.46 -1.70 8.26
C GLY A 81 4.37 -1.03 7.23
N VAL A 82 4.54 -1.62 6.04
CA VAL A 82 5.30 -0.99 4.94
C VAL A 82 4.63 0.30 4.49
N TRP A 83 3.31 0.31 4.32
CA TRP A 83 2.57 1.49 3.89
C TRP A 83 2.69 2.63 4.91
N LEU A 84 2.51 2.34 6.21
CA LEU A 84 2.66 3.32 7.29
C LEU A 84 4.07 3.89 7.30
N ARG A 85 5.12 3.08 7.13
CA ARG A 85 6.51 3.57 7.02
C ARG A 85 6.70 4.49 5.82
N CYS A 86 6.22 4.10 4.64
CA CYS A 86 6.31 4.92 3.43
C CYS A 86 5.56 6.25 3.57
N MET A 87 4.44 6.26 4.28
CA MET A 87 3.63 7.44 4.53
C MET A 87 4.34 8.42 5.47
N HIS A 88 4.90 7.92 6.58
CA HIS A 88 5.73 8.73 7.48
C HIS A 88 6.95 9.32 6.75
N GLN A 89 7.66 8.53 5.95
CA GLN A 89 8.81 9.00 5.17
C GLN A 89 8.45 10.10 4.15
N GLN A 90 7.23 10.09 3.63
CA GLN A 90 6.74 11.16 2.75
C GLN A 90 6.45 12.44 3.52
N GLN A 91 5.89 12.34 4.73
CA GLN A 91 5.64 13.50 5.60
C GLN A 91 6.96 14.14 6.09
N SER A 92 8.00 13.34 6.32
CA SER A 92 9.32 13.82 6.76
C SER A 92 10.12 14.54 5.66
N LYS A 93 9.63 14.62 4.42
CA LYS A 93 10.26 15.39 3.33
C LYS A 93 9.51 16.70 3.06
N PRO A 94 9.67 17.76 3.89
CA PRO A 94 9.26 19.09 3.49
C PRO A 94 10.28 19.68 2.51
N GLY A 95 9.80 20.19 1.36
CA GLY A 95 10.49 21.21 0.56
C GLY A 95 11.53 20.74 -0.47
N GLN A 96 11.11 20.49 -1.72
CA GLN A 96 12.00 20.63 -2.88
C GLN A 96 11.25 21.25 -4.08
N GLN A 97 10.79 22.49 -3.93
CA GLN A 97 10.30 23.38 -5.00
C GLN A 97 10.49 24.82 -4.47
N ARG A 98 11.10 25.81 -5.13
CA ARG A 98 11.61 26.02 -6.51
C ARG A 98 12.79 27.01 -6.43
N LYS A 99 13.91 26.74 -7.11
CA LYS A 99 14.94 27.74 -7.45
C LYS A 99 14.87 27.95 -8.95
N THR A 100 14.36 29.10 -9.36
CA THR A 100 14.75 29.94 -10.52
C THR A 100 13.78 31.11 -10.59
#